data_AF-A0A673L5I8-F1
#
_entry.id   AF-A0A673L5I8-F1
#
_cell.length_a   1.000
_cell.length_b   1.000
_cell.length_c   1.000
_cell.angle_alpha   90.00
_cell.angle_beta   90.00
_cell.angle_gamma   90.00
#
_symmetry.space_group_name_H-M   'P 1'
#
loop_
_entity.id
_entity.type
_entity.pdbx_description
1 polymer ?
#
loop_
_entity_poly.entity_id
_entity_poly.type
_entity_poly.pdbx_seq_one_letter_code
_entity_poly.pdbx_strand_id
1 'polypeptide(L)'
;RLLEKSDLHCLGGRSESLQQEMAQMRIKHQEELTELHKKRGELAQSVIELNNQIQQKDKEIQSNEYQQQISHLEGECRELRNSLADLERANQTLRDEYDALQITFSALEEKLRKTTEDNQELVTRWMAEKAQEANKLNAENEKDSRRRQAKLQKELADADAHDGEVNAVRFSPGSRLLATGGMDRRVKLWEVVSGRCEPKGALTGSNAGITSIEFDSAGSYLLAASNDFASRIWTVDDYRLRHTLTGHSGKVLSARFLLDNSRIVSGSYDRTLKLWDLRSKVCMKTVFAGSSCNDIVCTEQCVMSGHFDKKVRFWDIRSESIVCELELLGRVTSLDLNHDRTELLSCSRDDLVKIIDLRSNAVRQTFDAQGFKCGSDFTRVTFSPDGSYVAAGSADGVLYIWNVLTGKLDKTLDKGHSSAINSVSWSPSGAYVVSVEKGSKAVLWSDM
;
A
#
# COMPACT_ATOMS: atom_id res chain seq x y z
N ARG A 1 14.56 -137.27 107.83
CA ARG A 1 14.45 -138.05 109.09
C ARG A 1 15.81 -138.70 109.34
N LEU A 2 16.37 -138.48 110.54
CA LEU A 2 17.39 -139.27 111.28
C LEU A 2 18.86 -139.23 110.74
N LEU A 3 19.97 -139.18 111.53
CA LEU A 3 20.27 -139.23 113.00
C LEU A 3 21.77 -138.87 113.35
N GLU A 4 22.02 -138.38 114.60
CA GLU A 4 23.10 -138.52 115.67
C GLU A 4 24.64 -138.11 115.71
N LYS A 5 25.02 -137.49 116.90
CA LYS A 5 26.18 -137.53 117.90
C LYS A 5 27.52 -136.67 117.96
N SER A 6 27.74 -136.01 119.15
CA SER A 6 28.88 -135.83 120.17
C SER A 6 30.18 -134.93 120.12
N ASP A 7 30.42 -134.20 121.25
CA ASP A 7 31.60 -133.93 122.19
C ASP A 7 32.80 -132.91 122.06
N LEU A 8 33.36 -132.52 123.24
CA LEU A 8 34.24 -131.36 123.67
C LEU A 8 35.78 -131.62 123.83
N HIS A 9 36.67 -130.66 123.43
CA HIS A 9 38.02 -130.25 123.98
C HIS A 9 38.76 -129.30 122.97
N CYS A 10 38.64 -127.96 122.99
CA CYS A 10 39.34 -126.87 123.73
C CYS A 10 40.82 -126.53 123.32
N LEU A 11 40.93 -125.50 122.45
CA LEU A 11 42.07 -124.65 122.05
C LEU A 11 43.18 -125.25 121.15
N GLY A 12 43.08 -124.95 119.85
CA GLY A 12 44.19 -124.93 118.88
C GLY A 12 43.93 -125.74 117.59
N GLY A 13 43.61 -125.09 116.47
CA GLY A 13 43.57 -125.75 115.15
C GLY A 13 42.43 -125.34 114.21
N ARG A 14 42.50 -124.13 113.63
CA ARG A 14 41.71 -123.66 112.47
C ARG A 14 42.70 -123.04 111.48
N SER A 15 43.14 -123.76 110.44
CA SER A 15 43.97 -123.15 109.37
C SER A 15 44.03 -123.87 107.99
N GLU A 16 43.56 -125.10 107.78
CA GLU A 16 43.91 -125.82 106.53
C GLU A 16 42.84 -125.85 105.41
N SER A 17 41.55 -125.58 105.64
CA SER A 17 40.53 -125.75 104.57
C SER A 17 40.38 -124.57 103.59
N LEU A 18 40.99 -123.40 103.87
CA LEU A 18 40.94 -122.21 103.02
C LEU A 18 41.89 -122.27 101.80
N GLN A 19 42.81 -123.25 101.75
CA GLN A 19 43.83 -123.33 100.70
C GLN A 19 43.36 -124.03 99.42
N GLN A 20 42.32 -124.88 99.46
CA GLN A 20 41.95 -125.71 98.30
C GLN A 20 41.04 -124.98 97.29
N GLU A 21 40.22 -124.03 97.74
CA GLU A 21 39.32 -123.23 96.89
C GLU A 21 40.05 -122.16 96.05
N MET A 22 41.20 -121.68 96.54
CA MET A 22 42.01 -120.68 95.82
C MET A 22 42.73 -121.22 94.57
N ALA A 23 42.92 -122.55 94.45
CA ALA A 23 43.65 -123.14 93.33
C ALA A 23 42.81 -123.20 92.04
N GLN A 24 41.51 -123.49 92.15
CA GLN A 24 40.63 -123.67 91.00
C GLN A 24 40.30 -122.35 90.28
N MET A 25 40.27 -121.24 91.02
CA MET A 25 40.06 -119.90 90.47
C MET A 25 41.27 -119.36 89.68
N ARG A 26 42.49 -119.86 89.92
CA ARG A 26 43.69 -119.36 89.22
C ARG A 26 43.78 -119.82 87.77
N ILE A 27 43.37 -121.05 87.46
CA ILE A 27 43.50 -121.63 86.11
C ILE A 27 42.56 -120.95 85.12
N LYS A 28 41.30 -120.71 85.54
CA LYS A 28 40.29 -120.08 84.69
C LYS A 28 40.66 -118.63 84.32
N HIS A 29 41.24 -117.89 85.26
CA HIS A 29 41.77 -116.55 84.99
C HIS A 29 42.95 -116.56 84.01
N GLN A 30 43.73 -117.65 83.92
CA GLN A 30 44.89 -117.71 83.04
C GLN A 30 44.52 -117.92 81.56
N GLU A 31 43.47 -118.68 81.28
CA GLU A 31 42.97 -118.92 79.90
C GLU A 31 42.28 -117.67 79.33
N GLU A 32 41.41 -117.01 80.10
CA GLU A 32 40.78 -115.74 79.69
C GLU A 32 41.83 -114.65 79.43
N LEU A 33 42.93 -114.64 80.19
CA LEU A 33 44.04 -113.69 79.99
C LEU A 33 44.76 -113.92 78.65
N THR A 34 44.92 -115.16 78.21
CA THR A 34 45.64 -115.46 76.96
C THR A 34 44.83 -115.09 75.72
N GLU A 35 43.52 -115.31 75.76
CA GLU A 35 42.62 -114.93 74.66
C GLU A 35 42.47 -113.41 74.54
N LEU A 36 42.40 -112.70 75.68
CA LEU A 36 42.47 -111.25 75.75
C LEU A 36 43.77 -110.70 75.16
N HIS A 37 44.92 -111.34 75.42
CA HIS A 37 46.19 -110.90 74.85
C HIS A 37 46.24 -111.03 73.32
N LYS A 38 45.63 -112.06 72.73
CA LYS A 38 45.58 -112.24 71.27
C LYS A 38 44.69 -111.19 70.60
N LYS A 39 43.47 -110.98 71.10
CA LYS A 39 42.57 -109.91 70.62
C LYS A 39 43.19 -108.52 70.78
N ARG A 40 43.94 -108.29 71.86
CA ARG A 40 44.69 -107.04 72.06
C ARG A 40 45.77 -106.84 70.99
N GLY A 41 46.44 -107.90 70.55
CA GLY A 41 47.43 -107.85 69.47
C GLY A 41 46.81 -107.48 68.12
N GLU A 42 45.69 -108.11 67.76
CA GLU A 42 44.98 -107.83 66.49
C GLU A 42 44.41 -106.40 66.45
N LEU A 43 43.81 -105.95 67.56
CA LEU A 43 43.35 -104.56 67.72
C LEU A 43 44.51 -103.56 67.65
N ALA A 44 45.66 -103.88 68.24
CA ALA A 44 46.84 -103.00 68.15
C ALA A 44 47.36 -102.87 66.72
N GLN A 45 47.37 -103.95 65.93
CA GLN A 45 47.79 -103.92 64.53
C GLN A 45 46.84 -103.07 63.66
N SER A 46 45.53 -103.25 63.85
CA SER A 46 44.48 -102.48 63.14
C SER A 46 44.54 -100.99 63.47
N VAL A 47 44.81 -100.64 64.74
CA VAL A 47 45.03 -99.25 65.17
C VAL A 47 46.25 -98.64 64.47
N ILE A 48 47.36 -99.37 64.33
CA ILE A 48 48.56 -98.86 63.64
C ILE A 48 48.27 -98.57 62.16
N GLU A 49 47.55 -99.46 61.48
CA GLU A 49 47.27 -99.32 60.05
C GLU A 49 46.30 -98.17 59.75
N LEU A 50 45.25 -98.02 60.56
CA LEU A 50 44.35 -96.86 60.52
C LEU A 50 45.10 -95.56 60.84
N ASN A 51 46.04 -95.58 61.79
CA ASN A 51 46.81 -94.39 62.14
C ASN A 51 47.75 -93.96 61.01
N ASN A 52 48.31 -94.91 60.25
CA ASN A 52 49.12 -94.60 59.06
C ASN A 52 48.26 -94.02 57.92
N GLN A 53 47.04 -94.55 57.68
CA GLN A 53 46.12 -93.98 56.70
C GLN A 53 45.68 -92.57 57.08
N ILE A 54 45.39 -92.33 58.37
CA ILE A 54 45.10 -91.00 58.90
C ILE A 54 46.28 -90.06 58.66
N GLN A 55 47.51 -90.46 58.98
CA GLN A 55 48.69 -89.61 58.73
C GLN A 55 48.92 -89.28 57.26
N GLN A 56 48.62 -90.20 56.34
CA GLN A 56 48.78 -89.95 54.92
C GLN A 56 47.69 -89.02 54.38
N LYS A 57 46.45 -89.17 54.86
CA LYS A 57 45.34 -88.24 54.56
C LYS A 57 45.54 -86.86 55.18
N ASP A 58 46.09 -86.79 56.39
CA ASP A 58 46.47 -85.53 57.04
C ASP A 58 47.56 -84.79 56.25
N LYS A 59 48.52 -85.51 55.65
CA LYS A 59 49.54 -84.90 54.76
C LYS A 59 48.98 -84.41 53.44
N GLU A 60 48.00 -85.09 52.84
CA GLU A 60 47.30 -84.60 51.63
C GLU A 60 46.46 -83.36 51.94
N ILE A 61 45.80 -83.30 53.10
CA ILE A 61 45.06 -82.12 53.56
C ILE A 61 46.01 -80.96 53.91
N GLN A 62 47.20 -81.26 54.46
CA GLN A 62 48.26 -80.28 54.69
C GLN A 62 49.04 -79.90 53.42
N SER A 63 48.76 -80.51 52.27
CA SER A 63 49.34 -80.10 50.99
C SER A 63 48.85 -78.69 50.64
N ASN A 64 49.77 -77.73 50.73
CA ASN A 64 49.57 -76.29 50.55
C ASN A 64 48.88 -75.86 49.23
N GLU A 65 48.77 -76.73 48.23
CA GLU A 65 48.28 -76.37 46.89
C GLU A 65 46.81 -75.91 46.90
N TYR A 66 45.92 -76.64 47.58
CA TYR A 66 44.51 -76.24 47.67
C TYR A 66 44.32 -75.00 48.54
N GLN A 67 45.08 -74.88 49.64
CA GLN A 67 45.04 -73.72 50.52
C GLN A 67 45.52 -72.45 49.80
N GLN A 68 46.58 -72.55 48.99
CA GLN A 68 47.10 -71.44 48.19
C GLN A 68 46.15 -71.02 47.08
N GLN A 69 45.53 -71.99 46.38
CA GLN A 69 44.60 -71.68 45.30
C GLN A 69 43.30 -71.04 45.80
N ILE A 70 42.81 -71.46 46.97
CA ILE A 70 41.69 -70.79 47.66
C ILE A 70 42.09 -69.36 48.03
N SER A 71 43.27 -69.15 48.64
CA SER A 71 43.73 -67.80 49.00
C SER A 71 43.92 -66.89 47.79
N HIS A 72 44.34 -67.41 46.64
CA HIS A 72 44.50 -66.64 45.41
C HIS A 72 43.15 -66.25 44.82
N LEU A 73 42.22 -67.19 44.69
CA LEU A 73 40.86 -66.93 44.23
C LEU A 73 40.08 -65.99 45.18
N GLU A 74 40.32 -66.08 46.48
CA GLU A 74 39.77 -65.14 47.45
C GLU A 74 40.32 -63.72 47.28
N GLY A 75 41.60 -63.59 46.90
CA GLY A 75 42.25 -62.33 46.52
C GLY A 75 41.62 -61.73 45.26
N GLU A 76 41.52 -62.51 44.18
CA GLU A 76 40.88 -62.08 42.93
C GLU A 76 39.41 -61.73 43.13
N CYS A 77 38.67 -62.52 43.91
CA CYS A 77 37.28 -62.20 44.28
C CYS A 77 37.19 -60.89 45.07
N ARG A 78 38.17 -60.57 45.90
CA ARG A 78 38.22 -59.32 46.66
C ARG A 78 38.53 -58.13 45.75
N GLU A 79 39.48 -58.28 44.82
CA GLU A 79 39.81 -57.25 43.83
C GLU A 79 38.64 -56.97 42.89
N LEU A 80 37.97 -58.01 42.37
CA LEU A 80 36.79 -57.86 41.53
C LEU A 80 35.62 -57.20 42.27
N ARG A 81 35.42 -57.51 43.56
CA ARG A 81 34.41 -56.82 44.38
C ARG A 81 34.75 -55.34 44.60
N ASN A 82 36.02 -55.01 44.83
CA ASN A 82 36.44 -53.63 44.96
C ASN A 82 36.24 -52.86 43.64
N SER A 83 36.63 -53.47 42.51
CA SER A 83 36.44 -52.89 41.19
C SER A 83 34.97 -52.69 40.83
N LEU A 84 34.11 -53.66 41.17
CA LEU A 84 32.66 -53.54 41.01
C LEU A 84 32.11 -52.37 41.84
N ALA A 85 32.54 -52.23 43.09
CA ALA A 85 32.11 -51.14 43.97
C ALA A 85 32.62 -49.76 43.49
N ASP A 86 33.81 -49.68 42.88
CA ASP A 86 34.30 -48.45 42.22
C ASP A 86 33.46 -48.12 40.97
N LEU A 87 33.13 -49.13 40.15
CA LEU A 87 32.30 -48.96 38.94
C LEU A 87 30.86 -48.54 39.28
N GLU A 88 30.30 -49.09 40.36
CA GLU A 88 28.98 -48.71 40.87
C GLU A 88 28.98 -47.26 41.35
N ARG A 89 30.01 -46.83 42.09
CA ARG A 89 30.18 -45.43 42.49
C ARG A 89 30.30 -44.49 41.28
N ALA A 90 31.12 -44.84 40.30
CA ALA A 90 31.28 -44.04 39.08
C ALA A 90 29.97 -43.94 38.28
N ASN A 91 29.22 -45.04 38.14
CA ASN A 91 27.90 -45.02 37.50
C ASN A 91 26.91 -44.15 38.25
N GLN A 92 26.94 -44.14 39.59
CA GLN A 92 26.07 -43.27 40.36
C GLN A 92 26.42 -41.80 40.13
N THR A 93 27.71 -41.42 40.13
CA THR A 93 28.14 -40.06 39.82
C THR A 93 27.71 -39.61 38.41
N LEU A 94 27.87 -40.47 37.40
CA LEU A 94 27.43 -40.15 36.04
C LEU A 94 25.90 -39.96 35.93
N ARG A 95 25.11 -40.73 36.69
CA ARG A 95 23.66 -40.53 36.77
C ARG A 95 23.32 -39.18 37.39
N ASP A 96 23.97 -38.83 38.50
CA ASP A 96 23.75 -37.56 39.18
C ASP A 96 24.14 -36.36 38.28
N GLU A 97 25.24 -36.48 37.52
CA GLU A 97 25.65 -35.47 36.52
C GLU A 97 24.66 -35.35 35.36
N TYR A 98 24.15 -36.48 34.86
CA TYR A 98 23.13 -36.51 33.81
C TYR A 98 21.85 -35.81 34.26
N ASP A 99 21.36 -36.11 35.46
CA ASP A 99 20.17 -35.50 36.04
C ASP A 99 20.37 -33.98 36.23
N ALA A 100 21.54 -33.56 36.73
CA ALA A 100 21.88 -32.15 36.86
C ALA A 100 21.88 -31.44 35.49
N LEU A 101 22.50 -32.04 34.47
CA LEU A 101 22.54 -31.46 33.12
C LEU A 101 21.14 -31.33 32.53
N GLN A 102 20.28 -32.33 32.71
CA GLN A 102 18.91 -32.31 32.20
C GLN A 102 18.05 -31.21 32.86
N ILE A 103 18.24 -30.96 34.16
CA ILE A 103 17.62 -29.82 34.85
C ILE A 103 18.11 -28.50 34.25
N THR A 104 19.43 -28.34 34.04
CA THR A 104 19.97 -27.10 33.45
C THR A 104 19.53 -26.86 32.02
N PHE A 105 19.43 -27.92 31.21
CA PHE A 105 18.94 -27.86 29.83
C PHE A 105 17.48 -27.40 29.78
N SER A 106 16.63 -28.00 30.61
CA SER A 106 15.21 -27.61 30.72
C SER A 106 15.06 -26.14 31.14
N ALA A 107 15.90 -25.66 32.06
CA ALA A 107 15.90 -24.26 32.48
C ALA A 107 16.37 -23.30 31.37
N LEU A 108 17.31 -23.72 30.52
CA LEU A 108 17.79 -22.94 29.38
C LEU A 108 16.75 -22.90 28.26
N GLU A 109 16.07 -24.01 27.95
CA GLU A 109 14.97 -24.05 26.99
C GLU A 109 13.83 -23.10 27.40
N GLU A 110 13.46 -23.09 28.67
CA GLU A 110 12.42 -22.19 29.20
C GLU A 110 12.85 -20.72 29.07
N LYS A 111 14.11 -20.38 29.37
CA LYS A 111 14.65 -19.03 29.16
C LYS A 111 14.65 -18.62 27.70
N LEU A 112 15.00 -19.54 26.79
CA LEU A 112 14.99 -19.28 25.36
C LEU A 112 13.58 -19.02 24.87
N ARG A 113 12.61 -19.84 25.29
CA ARG A 113 11.20 -19.66 24.95
C ARG A 113 10.71 -18.29 25.40
N LYS A 114 10.94 -17.94 26.66
CA LYS A 114 10.52 -16.65 27.22
C LYS A 114 11.15 -15.46 26.49
N THR A 115 12.46 -15.52 26.21
CA THR A 115 13.15 -14.46 25.47
C THR A 115 12.62 -14.32 24.04
N THR A 116 12.21 -15.43 23.42
CA THR A 116 11.63 -15.43 22.08
C THR A 116 10.24 -14.79 22.06
N GLU A 117 9.42 -15.09 23.07
CA GLU A 117 8.10 -14.46 23.26
C GLU A 117 8.24 -12.95 23.52
N ASP A 118 9.12 -12.56 24.44
CA ASP A 118 9.40 -11.15 24.75
C ASP A 118 9.87 -10.38 23.49
N ASN A 119 10.73 -10.97 22.67
CA ASN A 119 11.19 -10.38 21.41
C ASN A 119 10.05 -10.22 20.38
N GLN A 120 9.18 -11.23 20.24
CA GLN A 120 8.02 -11.14 19.34
C GLN A 120 7.06 -10.03 19.78
N GLU A 121 6.81 -9.90 21.08
CA GLU A 121 6.00 -8.82 21.61
C GLU A 121 6.62 -7.44 21.33
N LEU A 122 7.93 -7.29 21.56
CA LEU A 122 8.63 -6.02 21.30
C LEU A 122 8.57 -5.61 19.83
N VAL A 123 8.80 -6.55 18.91
CA VAL A 123 8.68 -6.29 17.46
C VAL A 123 7.26 -5.87 17.09
N THR A 124 6.25 -6.54 17.65
CA THR A 124 4.84 -6.24 17.38
C THR A 124 4.47 -4.83 17.88
N ARG A 125 4.90 -4.46 19.10
CA ARG A 125 4.68 -3.12 19.65
C ARG A 125 5.38 -2.04 18.84
N TRP A 126 6.63 -2.29 18.45
CA TRP A 126 7.41 -1.34 17.63
C TRP A 126 6.77 -1.09 16.27
N MET A 127 6.29 -2.14 15.59
CA MET A 127 5.56 -2.02 14.31
C MET A 127 4.27 -1.20 14.46
N ALA A 128 3.50 -1.42 15.53
CA ALA A 128 2.29 -0.66 15.80
C ALA A 128 2.58 0.83 16.04
N GLU A 129 3.61 1.14 16.83
CA GLU A 129 4.06 2.52 17.10
C GLU A 129 4.50 3.21 15.80
N LYS A 130 5.29 2.53 14.97
CA LYS A 130 5.73 3.06 13.66
C LYS A 130 4.58 3.32 12.70
N ALA A 131 3.58 2.43 12.65
CA ALA A 131 2.37 2.63 11.84
C ALA A 131 1.56 3.84 12.33
N GLN A 132 1.47 4.04 13.65
CA GLN A 132 0.79 5.18 14.24
C GLN A 132 1.52 6.51 13.92
N GLU A 133 2.85 6.53 14.01
CA GLU A 133 3.67 7.68 13.61
C GLU A 133 3.48 8.04 12.13
N ALA A 134 3.51 7.04 11.24
CA ALA A 134 3.32 7.24 9.80
C ALA A 134 1.93 7.81 9.48
N ASN A 135 0.88 7.28 10.11
CA ASN A 135 -0.49 7.79 9.96
C ASN A 135 -0.62 9.24 10.46
N LYS A 136 0.02 9.57 11.59
CA LYS A 136 0.03 10.94 12.12
C LYS A 136 0.73 11.90 11.16
N LEU A 137 1.88 11.51 10.61
CA LEU A 137 2.63 12.30 9.63
C LEU A 137 1.82 12.52 8.34
N ASN A 138 1.14 11.49 7.84
CA ASN A 138 0.28 11.59 6.65
C ASN A 138 -0.90 12.53 6.90
N ALA A 139 -1.56 12.45 8.06
CA ALA A 139 -2.65 13.34 8.43
C ALA A 139 -2.20 14.80 8.57
N GLU A 140 -1.00 15.04 9.12
CA GLU A 140 -0.39 16.37 9.18
C GLU A 140 -0.05 16.90 7.78
N ASN A 141 0.53 16.07 6.90
CA ASN A 141 0.81 16.44 5.50
C ASN A 141 -0.45 16.79 4.71
N GLU A 142 -1.53 16.01 4.83
CA GLU A 142 -2.81 16.34 4.20
C GLU A 142 -3.37 17.67 4.71
N LYS A 143 -3.29 17.90 6.03
CA LYS A 143 -3.77 19.14 6.65
C LYS A 143 -2.96 20.35 6.19
N ASP A 144 -1.65 20.22 6.06
CA ASP A 144 -0.78 21.28 5.58
C ASP A 144 -0.95 21.54 4.07
N SER A 145 -1.16 20.49 3.27
CA SER A 145 -1.52 20.64 1.86
C SER A 145 -2.85 21.40 1.70
N ARG A 146 -3.88 21.02 2.46
CA ARG A 146 -5.17 21.73 2.50
C ARG A 146 -5.02 23.17 2.98
N ARG A 147 -4.19 23.45 3.99
CA ARG A 147 -3.93 24.81 4.46
C ARG A 147 -3.21 25.66 3.41
N ARG A 148 -2.23 25.09 2.71
CA ARG A 148 -1.54 25.77 1.60
C ARG A 148 -2.50 26.05 0.46
N GLN A 149 -3.28 25.06 0.03
CA GLN A 149 -4.28 25.20 -1.03
C GLN A 149 -5.37 26.21 -0.65
N ALA A 150 -5.86 26.20 0.59
CA ALA A 150 -6.84 27.18 1.09
C ALA A 150 -6.25 28.59 1.21
N LYS A 151 -4.98 28.72 1.62
CA LYS A 151 -4.28 30.01 1.66
C LYS A 151 -4.04 30.56 0.25
N LEU A 152 -3.66 29.69 -0.70
CA LEU A 152 -3.53 30.01 -2.13
C LEU A 152 -4.87 30.42 -2.74
N GLN A 153 -5.93 29.64 -2.50
CA GLN A 153 -7.30 30.01 -2.92
C GLN A 153 -7.72 31.35 -2.34
N LYS A 154 -7.39 31.62 -1.07
CA LYS A 154 -7.71 32.88 -0.41
C LYS A 154 -6.92 34.07 -1.00
N GLU A 155 -5.63 33.89 -1.27
CA GLU A 155 -4.78 34.92 -1.90
C GLU A 155 -5.16 35.18 -3.37
N LEU A 156 -5.65 34.18 -4.10
CA LEU A 156 -6.17 34.33 -5.46
C LEU A 156 -7.60 34.91 -5.48
N ALA A 157 -8.42 34.59 -4.47
CA ALA A 157 -9.79 35.09 -4.34
C ALA A 157 -9.88 36.59 -3.99
N ASP A 158 -8.79 37.20 -3.49
CA ASP A 158 -8.73 38.62 -3.12
C ASP A 158 -8.17 39.52 -4.25
N ALA A 159 -7.74 38.97 -5.39
CA ALA A 159 -7.29 39.77 -6.55
C ALA A 159 -8.33 39.73 -7.68
N ASP A 160 -9.05 40.85 -7.86
CA ASP A 160 -9.93 41.04 -9.00
C ASP A 160 -9.15 40.99 -10.31
N ALA A 161 -9.56 40.10 -11.22
CA ALA A 161 -8.91 39.98 -12.52
C ALA A 161 -9.18 41.25 -13.35
N HIS A 162 -10.38 41.82 -13.29
CA HIS A 162 -10.76 43.06 -14.00
C HIS A 162 -11.62 43.99 -13.15
N ASP A 163 -11.69 45.26 -13.56
CA ASP A 163 -12.57 46.28 -12.96
C ASP A 163 -14.01 46.11 -13.48
N GLY A 164 -14.61 44.94 -13.24
CA GLY A 164 -15.95 44.55 -13.71
C GLY A 164 -15.97 43.17 -14.38
N GLU A 165 -17.07 42.87 -15.09
CA GLU A 165 -17.33 41.52 -15.62
C GLU A 165 -16.19 40.99 -16.49
N VAL A 166 -15.76 39.75 -16.23
CA VAL A 166 -14.80 39.04 -17.09
C VAL A 166 -15.59 38.14 -18.03
N ASN A 167 -15.44 38.35 -19.33
CA ASN A 167 -16.27 37.71 -20.36
C ASN A 167 -15.55 36.57 -21.06
N ALA A 168 -14.22 36.63 -21.14
CA ALA A 168 -13.43 35.69 -21.91
C ALA A 168 -12.17 35.32 -21.15
N VAL A 169 -11.81 34.05 -21.26
CA VAL A 169 -10.54 33.54 -20.76
C VAL A 169 -9.98 32.48 -21.71
N ARG A 170 -8.67 32.47 -21.91
CA ARG A 170 -8.00 31.45 -22.71
C ARG A 170 -6.56 31.24 -22.29
N PHE A 171 -6.13 29.99 -22.22
CA PHE A 171 -4.72 29.63 -22.14
C PHE A 171 -4.01 29.78 -23.49
N SER A 172 -2.75 30.20 -23.44
CA SER A 172 -1.83 30.09 -24.57
C SER A 172 -1.53 28.62 -24.91
N PRO A 173 -1.13 28.29 -26.15
CA PRO A 173 -0.80 26.92 -26.57
C PRO A 173 0.26 26.25 -25.67
N GLY A 174 1.24 27.02 -25.19
CA GLY A 174 2.29 26.52 -24.30
C GLY A 174 1.88 26.40 -22.82
N SER A 175 0.62 26.66 -22.46
CA SER A 175 0.09 26.65 -21.08
C SER A 175 0.76 27.62 -20.08
N ARG A 176 1.76 28.40 -20.52
CA ARG A 176 2.51 29.34 -19.68
C ARG A 176 1.80 30.66 -19.46
N LEU A 177 1.10 31.16 -20.48
CA LEU A 177 0.32 32.39 -20.40
C LEU A 177 -1.17 32.09 -20.35
N LEU A 178 -1.88 32.92 -19.58
CA LEU A 178 -3.32 33.02 -19.53
C LEU A 178 -3.73 34.42 -19.97
N ALA A 179 -4.78 34.54 -20.76
CA ALA A 179 -5.37 35.82 -21.13
C ALA A 179 -6.80 35.92 -20.63
N THR A 180 -7.14 37.04 -19.99
CA THR A 180 -8.50 37.36 -19.55
C THR A 180 -8.99 38.64 -20.21
N GLY A 181 -10.26 38.69 -20.59
CA GLY A 181 -10.88 39.83 -21.27
C GLY A 181 -12.12 40.30 -20.53
N GLY A 182 -12.14 41.57 -20.14
CA GLY A 182 -13.18 42.13 -19.29
C GLY A 182 -13.97 43.29 -19.91
N MET A 183 -15.01 43.71 -19.19
CA MET A 183 -15.80 44.90 -19.48
C MET A 183 -15.04 46.21 -19.23
N ASP A 184 -13.91 46.15 -18.52
CA ASP A 184 -12.92 47.24 -18.39
C ASP A 184 -12.18 47.56 -19.70
N ARG A 185 -12.52 46.84 -20.79
CA ARG A 185 -12.05 47.02 -22.17
C ARG A 185 -10.59 46.59 -22.39
N ARG A 186 -10.04 45.82 -21.45
CA ARG A 186 -8.66 45.33 -21.52
C ARG A 186 -8.63 43.83 -21.73
N VAL A 187 -7.58 43.37 -22.40
CA VAL A 187 -7.11 41.99 -22.25
C VAL A 187 -5.94 42.04 -21.27
N LYS A 188 -6.01 41.32 -20.16
CA LYS A 188 -4.90 41.18 -19.21
C LYS A 188 -4.21 39.84 -19.43
N LEU A 189 -2.88 39.86 -19.40
CA LEU A 189 -2.03 38.69 -19.55
C LEU A 189 -1.44 38.33 -18.19
N TRP A 190 -1.46 37.04 -17.91
CA TRP A 190 -0.98 36.45 -16.68
C TRP A 190 0.01 35.34 -17.00
N GLU A 191 1.06 35.22 -16.22
CA GLU A 191 1.98 34.10 -16.28
C GLU A 191 1.58 33.05 -15.23
N VAL A 192 1.51 31.79 -15.65
CA VAL A 192 1.15 30.66 -14.79
C VAL A 192 2.43 29.97 -14.34
N VAL A 193 2.80 30.16 -13.07
CA VAL A 193 4.01 29.61 -12.46
C VAL A 193 3.63 28.82 -11.21
N SER A 194 3.88 27.52 -11.21
CA SER A 194 3.69 26.65 -10.03
C SER A 194 2.30 26.78 -9.37
N GLY A 195 1.23 26.81 -10.18
CA GLY A 195 -0.14 26.95 -9.70
C GLY A 195 -0.54 28.36 -9.27
N ARG A 196 0.22 29.38 -9.62
CA ARG A 196 -0.10 30.80 -9.38
C ARG A 196 -0.23 31.54 -10.70
N CYS A 197 -1.14 32.51 -10.75
CA CYS A 197 -1.27 33.45 -11.86
C CYS A 197 -0.68 34.80 -11.46
N GLU A 198 0.43 35.20 -12.08
CA GLU A 198 1.07 36.49 -11.85
C GLU A 198 0.74 37.47 -12.98
N PRO A 199 0.34 38.73 -12.69
CA PRO A 199 0.04 39.69 -13.73
C PRO A 199 1.30 40.05 -14.53
N LYS A 200 1.24 39.89 -15.85
CA LYS A 200 2.37 40.11 -16.76
C LYS A 200 2.24 41.42 -17.54
N GLY A 201 1.03 41.77 -17.98
CA GLY A 201 0.79 42.97 -18.76
C GLY A 201 -0.67 43.11 -19.21
N ALA A 202 -0.97 44.19 -19.92
CA ALA A 202 -2.31 44.44 -20.45
C ALA A 202 -2.25 44.94 -21.90
N LEU A 203 -3.11 44.39 -22.74
CA LEU A 203 -3.33 44.81 -24.11
C LEU A 203 -4.49 45.81 -24.13
N THR A 204 -4.23 46.99 -24.69
CA THR A 204 -5.17 48.11 -24.72
C THR A 204 -5.51 48.52 -26.15
N GLY A 205 -6.54 49.36 -26.31
CA GLY A 205 -7.00 49.90 -27.59
C GLY A 205 -8.45 49.59 -27.92
N SER A 206 -9.09 48.66 -27.20
CA SER A 206 -10.54 48.42 -27.29
C SER A 206 -11.34 49.52 -26.59
N ASN A 207 -12.44 49.93 -27.21
CA ASN A 207 -13.30 51.03 -26.73
C ASN A 207 -14.53 50.53 -25.96
N ALA A 208 -14.77 49.22 -25.95
CA ALA A 208 -15.79 48.56 -25.16
C ALA A 208 -15.30 47.18 -24.70
N GLY A 209 -16.10 46.50 -23.87
CA GLY A 209 -15.74 45.22 -23.25
C GLY A 209 -15.31 44.15 -24.26
N ILE A 210 -14.34 43.34 -23.86
CA ILE A 210 -13.86 42.18 -24.62
C ILE A 210 -14.90 41.05 -24.54
N THR A 211 -15.13 40.34 -25.64
CA THR A 211 -16.19 39.31 -25.76
C THR A 211 -15.67 37.91 -26.09
N SER A 212 -14.48 37.82 -26.67
CA SER A 212 -13.76 36.57 -26.92
C SER A 212 -12.26 36.85 -27.03
N ILE A 213 -11.45 35.82 -26.76
CA ILE A 213 -9.99 35.85 -26.87
C ILE A 213 -9.54 34.56 -27.58
N GLU A 214 -8.58 34.67 -28.49
CA GLU A 214 -7.89 33.53 -29.09
C GLU A 214 -6.39 33.81 -29.25
N PHE A 215 -5.56 32.84 -28.89
CA PHE A 215 -4.15 32.83 -29.29
C PHE A 215 -4.02 32.15 -30.65
N ASP A 216 -3.10 32.62 -31.50
CA ASP A 216 -2.70 31.86 -32.67
C ASP A 216 -1.97 30.56 -32.25
N SER A 217 -1.74 29.65 -33.21
CA SER A 217 -1.13 28.35 -32.90
C SER A 217 0.29 28.46 -32.33
N ALA A 218 1.03 29.52 -32.69
CA ALA A 218 2.37 29.77 -32.15
C ALA A 218 2.36 30.51 -30.80
N GLY A 219 1.20 31.01 -30.33
CA GLY A 219 1.08 31.83 -29.13
C GLY A 219 1.76 33.21 -29.25
N SER A 220 2.13 33.63 -30.46
CA SER A 220 2.82 34.89 -30.75
C SER A 220 1.84 36.06 -30.91
N TYR A 221 0.60 35.76 -31.32
CA TYR A 221 -0.46 36.73 -31.51
C TYR A 221 -1.66 36.40 -30.64
N LEU A 222 -2.31 37.44 -30.15
CA LEU A 222 -3.60 37.36 -29.47
C LEU A 222 -4.63 38.16 -30.26
N LEU A 223 -5.73 37.49 -30.61
CA LEU A 223 -6.93 38.06 -31.20
C LEU A 223 -7.99 38.26 -30.10
N ALA A 224 -8.64 39.42 -30.09
CA ALA A 224 -9.81 39.63 -29.24
C ALA A 224 -10.92 40.36 -29.99
N ALA A 225 -12.15 39.90 -29.81
CA ALA A 225 -13.35 40.59 -30.26
C ALA A 225 -13.87 41.55 -29.16
N SER A 226 -14.55 42.61 -29.58
CA SER A 226 -15.08 43.61 -28.65
C SER A 226 -16.51 44.04 -29.00
N ASN A 227 -17.21 44.50 -27.96
CA ASN A 227 -18.48 45.18 -28.06
C ASN A 227 -18.42 46.50 -28.85
N ASP A 228 -17.23 47.00 -29.20
CA ASP A 228 -17.02 48.23 -29.98
C ASP A 228 -17.05 48.03 -31.50
N PHE A 229 -17.50 46.85 -31.93
CA PHE A 229 -17.71 46.46 -33.32
C PHE A 229 -16.41 46.16 -34.09
N ALA A 230 -15.28 46.11 -33.38
CA ALA A 230 -14.00 45.71 -33.95
C ALA A 230 -13.45 44.43 -33.29
N SER A 231 -12.59 43.76 -34.04
CA SER A 231 -11.65 42.78 -33.50
C SER A 231 -10.24 43.33 -33.59
N ARG A 232 -9.37 42.95 -32.67
CA ARG A 232 -8.00 43.47 -32.60
C ARG A 232 -7.00 42.35 -32.41
N ILE A 233 -5.81 42.56 -32.97
CA ILE A 233 -4.70 41.60 -32.87
C ILE A 233 -3.51 42.32 -32.26
N TRP A 234 -2.92 41.71 -31.24
CA TRP A 234 -1.68 42.17 -30.63
C TRP A 234 -0.60 41.10 -30.75
N THR A 235 0.65 41.53 -30.78
CA THR A 235 1.78 40.65 -30.47
C THR A 235 1.89 40.48 -28.97
N VAL A 236 2.07 39.23 -28.53
CA VAL A 236 2.02 38.86 -27.11
C VAL A 236 3.27 39.34 -26.35
N ASP A 237 4.44 39.25 -26.97
CA ASP A 237 5.73 39.51 -26.28
C ASP A 237 6.02 41.00 -26.01
N ASP A 238 5.55 41.89 -26.89
CA ASP A 238 5.79 43.34 -26.79
C ASP A 238 4.51 44.15 -26.55
N TYR A 239 3.38 43.48 -26.38
CA TYR A 239 2.06 44.05 -26.10
C TYR A 239 1.54 45.04 -27.16
N ARG A 240 2.11 45.03 -28.38
CA ARG A 240 1.77 46.01 -29.42
C ARG A 240 0.53 45.62 -30.21
N LEU A 241 -0.39 46.57 -30.36
CA LEU A 241 -1.52 46.47 -31.29
C LEU A 241 -1.01 46.45 -32.72
N ARG A 242 -1.40 45.43 -33.49
CA ARG A 242 -1.00 45.23 -34.89
C ARG A 242 -2.11 45.50 -35.87
N HIS A 243 -3.32 45.04 -35.55
CA HIS A 243 -4.48 45.18 -36.41
C HIS A 243 -5.71 45.60 -35.61
N THR A 244 -6.52 46.47 -36.22
CA THR A 244 -7.88 46.79 -35.78
C THR A 244 -8.80 46.53 -36.97
N LEU A 245 -9.60 45.47 -36.86
CA LEU A 245 -10.51 44.98 -37.89
C LEU A 245 -11.87 45.65 -37.70
N THR A 246 -12.10 46.76 -38.40
CA THR A 246 -13.36 47.51 -38.39
C THR A 246 -14.22 47.18 -39.61
N GLY A 247 -15.55 47.15 -39.42
CA GLY A 247 -16.48 46.95 -40.53
C GLY A 247 -17.78 46.25 -40.15
N HIS A 248 -17.86 45.65 -38.96
CA HIS A 248 -19.14 45.23 -38.37
C HIS A 248 -19.96 46.45 -37.93
N SER A 249 -21.29 46.32 -37.96
CA SER A 249 -22.23 47.37 -37.53
C SER A 249 -22.92 47.02 -36.21
N GLY A 250 -22.34 46.09 -35.45
CA GLY A 250 -22.83 45.59 -34.18
C GLY A 250 -21.71 44.92 -33.39
N LYS A 251 -22.01 44.53 -32.15
CA LYS A 251 -21.06 43.91 -31.22
C LYS A 251 -20.43 42.68 -31.86
N VAL A 252 -19.10 42.61 -31.91
CA VAL A 252 -18.42 41.38 -32.32
C VAL A 252 -18.38 40.46 -31.12
N LEU A 253 -18.97 39.28 -31.22
CA LEU A 253 -19.16 38.38 -30.09
C LEU A 253 -18.14 37.23 -30.11
N SER A 254 -17.60 36.89 -31.28
CA SER A 254 -16.52 35.93 -31.42
C SER A 254 -15.65 36.26 -32.63
N ALA A 255 -14.34 36.04 -32.51
CA ALA A 255 -13.40 36.11 -33.61
C ALA A 255 -12.39 34.98 -33.47
N ARG A 256 -12.06 34.33 -34.59
CA ARG A 256 -11.20 33.15 -34.63
C ARG A 256 -10.15 33.22 -35.74
N PHE A 257 -8.95 32.74 -35.46
CA PHE A 257 -7.96 32.42 -36.50
C PHE A 257 -8.45 31.23 -37.32
N LEU A 258 -8.31 31.33 -38.63
CA LEU A 258 -8.31 30.16 -39.51
C LEU A 258 -6.95 29.45 -39.38
N LEU A 259 -6.90 28.15 -39.71
CA LEU A 259 -5.71 27.33 -39.47
C LEU A 259 -4.48 27.76 -40.29
N ASP A 260 -4.65 28.58 -41.33
CA ASP A 260 -3.54 29.19 -42.07
C ASP A 260 -2.87 30.38 -41.34
N ASN A 261 -3.40 30.82 -40.19
CA ASN A 261 -2.97 31.97 -39.39
C ASN A 261 -2.85 33.31 -40.15
N SER A 262 -3.32 33.36 -41.40
CA SER A 262 -3.28 34.54 -42.26
C SER A 262 -4.66 35.20 -42.38
N ARG A 263 -5.71 34.44 -42.05
CA ARG A 263 -7.10 34.87 -42.13
C ARG A 263 -7.81 34.72 -40.78
N ILE A 264 -8.79 35.60 -40.57
CA ILE A 264 -9.65 35.62 -39.38
C ILE A 264 -11.10 35.51 -39.83
N VAL A 265 -11.94 34.83 -39.05
CA VAL A 265 -13.40 34.96 -39.15
C VAL A 265 -13.93 35.63 -37.89
N SER A 266 -14.82 36.61 -38.05
CA SER A 266 -15.54 37.23 -36.94
C SER A 266 -17.04 37.16 -37.11
N GLY A 267 -17.75 37.03 -35.99
CA GLY A 267 -19.19 36.89 -35.91
C GLY A 267 -19.77 37.94 -34.99
N SER A 268 -20.87 38.53 -35.42
CA SER A 268 -21.40 39.73 -34.81
C SER A 268 -22.89 39.66 -34.54
N TYR A 269 -23.32 40.51 -33.61
CA TYR A 269 -24.71 40.82 -33.33
C TYR A 269 -25.42 41.45 -34.53
N ASP A 270 -24.69 42.02 -35.49
CA ASP A 270 -25.23 42.51 -36.77
C ASP A 270 -25.71 41.39 -37.72
N ARG A 271 -25.63 40.13 -37.28
CA ARG A 271 -26.05 38.93 -38.02
C ARG A 271 -25.20 38.63 -39.24
N THR A 272 -23.97 39.12 -39.28
CA THR A 272 -23.01 38.80 -40.33
C THR A 272 -21.79 38.06 -39.79
N LEU A 273 -21.21 37.24 -40.65
CA LEU A 273 -19.85 36.75 -40.52
C LEU A 273 -18.95 37.55 -41.47
N LYS A 274 -17.75 37.91 -41.01
CA LYS A 274 -16.74 38.56 -41.85
C LYS A 274 -15.47 37.74 -41.89
N LEU A 275 -14.95 37.58 -43.11
CA LEU A 275 -13.66 36.97 -43.38
C LEU A 275 -12.64 38.08 -43.65
N TRP A 276 -11.52 38.05 -42.94
CA TRP A 276 -10.47 39.07 -42.99
C TRP A 276 -9.17 38.45 -43.46
N ASP A 277 -8.42 39.19 -44.26
CA ASP A 277 -7.04 38.84 -44.61
C ASP A 277 -6.08 39.80 -43.91
N LEU A 278 -5.16 39.24 -43.11
CA LEU A 278 -4.25 40.03 -42.27
C LEU A 278 -3.10 40.65 -43.06
N ARG A 279 -2.76 40.08 -44.22
CA ARG A 279 -1.65 40.56 -45.06
C ARG A 279 -2.05 41.82 -45.82
N SER A 280 -3.19 41.77 -46.49
CA SER A 280 -3.80 42.88 -47.23
C SER A 280 -4.59 43.83 -46.34
N LYS A 281 -4.91 43.41 -45.10
CA LYS A 281 -5.63 44.21 -44.08
C LYS A 281 -7.02 44.64 -44.54
N VAL A 282 -7.73 43.75 -45.25
CA VAL A 282 -9.08 44.03 -45.76
C VAL A 282 -10.09 43.00 -45.23
N CYS A 283 -11.36 43.42 -45.15
CA CYS A 283 -12.48 42.51 -45.08
C CYS A 283 -12.69 41.92 -46.48
N MET A 284 -12.35 40.64 -46.66
CA MET A 284 -12.50 39.95 -47.94
C MET A 284 -13.96 39.67 -48.27
N LYS A 285 -14.74 39.28 -47.25
CA LYS A 285 -16.13 38.88 -47.43
C LYS A 285 -16.97 39.24 -46.24
N THR A 286 -18.22 39.61 -46.50
CA THR A 286 -19.29 39.74 -45.50
C THR A 286 -20.43 38.82 -45.91
N VAL A 287 -20.84 37.93 -45.02
CA VAL A 287 -21.89 36.93 -45.28
C VAL A 287 -23.02 37.14 -44.29
N PHE A 288 -24.25 37.22 -44.78
CA PHE A 288 -25.43 37.26 -43.92
C PHE A 288 -25.66 35.88 -43.31
N ALA A 289 -25.69 35.83 -41.98
CA ALA A 289 -25.71 34.59 -41.20
C ALA A 289 -27.10 34.21 -40.67
N GLY A 290 -28.16 34.90 -41.13
CA GLY A 290 -29.55 34.70 -40.71
C GLY A 290 -29.89 35.34 -39.36
N SER A 291 -29.03 35.14 -38.35
CA SER A 291 -29.26 35.55 -36.97
C SER A 291 -27.97 36.01 -36.28
N SER A 292 -28.10 36.69 -35.13
CA SER A 292 -26.97 37.17 -34.33
C SER A 292 -26.04 36.02 -34.01
N CYS A 293 -24.74 36.18 -34.29
CA CYS A 293 -23.72 35.16 -34.08
C CYS A 293 -23.08 35.32 -32.70
N ASN A 294 -23.19 34.32 -31.84
CA ASN A 294 -22.68 34.35 -30.47
C ASN A 294 -21.29 33.70 -30.34
N ASP A 295 -21.01 32.67 -31.14
CA ASP A 295 -19.69 32.03 -31.18
C ASP A 295 -19.34 31.46 -32.55
N ILE A 296 -18.05 31.27 -32.77
CA ILE A 296 -17.47 30.67 -33.96
C ILE A 296 -16.38 29.69 -33.55
N VAL A 297 -16.26 28.59 -34.27
CA VAL A 297 -15.09 27.71 -34.29
C VAL A 297 -14.73 27.35 -35.73
N CYS A 298 -13.46 27.02 -35.97
CA CYS A 298 -12.95 26.75 -37.32
C CYS A 298 -12.23 25.40 -37.37
N THR A 299 -12.46 24.66 -38.45
CA THR A 299 -11.60 23.56 -38.92
C THR A 299 -10.87 24.01 -40.19
N GLU A 300 -10.10 23.11 -40.81
CA GLU A 300 -9.44 23.40 -42.09
C GLU A 300 -10.44 23.65 -43.22
N GLN A 301 -11.63 23.05 -43.14
CA GLN A 301 -12.60 23.01 -44.23
C GLN A 301 -13.88 23.79 -43.92
N CYS A 302 -14.21 23.96 -42.64
CA CYS A 302 -15.49 24.48 -42.23
C CYS A 302 -15.34 25.57 -41.15
N VAL A 303 -16.12 26.64 -41.27
CA VAL A 303 -16.43 27.55 -40.17
C VAL A 303 -17.77 27.12 -39.58
N MET A 304 -17.87 26.99 -38.27
CA MET A 304 -19.14 26.72 -37.58
C MET A 304 -19.50 27.91 -36.72
N SER A 305 -20.75 28.38 -36.83
CA SER A 305 -21.23 29.55 -36.08
C SER A 305 -22.51 29.24 -35.31
N GLY A 306 -22.55 29.63 -34.04
CA GLY A 306 -23.68 29.44 -33.14
C GLY A 306 -24.49 30.72 -33.00
N HIS A 307 -25.82 30.62 -33.03
CA HIS A 307 -26.68 31.78 -33.21
C HIS A 307 -27.80 31.94 -32.18
N PHE A 308 -28.33 33.17 -32.12
CA PHE A 308 -29.49 33.54 -31.31
C PHE A 308 -30.78 32.82 -31.75
N ASP A 309 -30.89 32.40 -33.01
CA ASP A 309 -32.05 31.64 -33.50
C ASP A 309 -31.94 30.13 -33.23
N LYS A 310 -31.10 29.75 -32.25
CA LYS A 310 -30.88 28.37 -31.79
C LYS A 310 -30.14 27.47 -32.79
N LYS A 311 -29.73 28.02 -33.93
CA LYS A 311 -29.05 27.25 -34.97
C LYS A 311 -27.53 27.29 -34.82
N VAL A 312 -26.90 26.19 -35.16
CA VAL A 312 -25.49 26.10 -35.52
C VAL A 312 -25.40 25.96 -37.03
N ARG A 313 -24.66 26.84 -37.69
CA ARG A 313 -24.48 26.84 -39.15
C ARG A 313 -23.07 26.45 -39.52
N PHE A 314 -22.94 25.61 -40.53
CA PHE A 314 -21.70 25.07 -41.04
C PHE A 314 -21.44 25.67 -42.41
N TRP A 315 -20.31 26.36 -42.55
CA TRP A 315 -19.93 27.11 -43.74
C TRP A 315 -18.68 26.48 -44.33
N ASP A 316 -18.78 25.94 -45.54
CA ASP A 316 -17.59 25.43 -46.24
C ASP A 316 -16.71 26.61 -46.67
N ILE A 317 -15.42 26.54 -46.34
CA ILE A 317 -14.46 27.63 -46.56
C ILE A 317 -14.16 27.80 -48.05
N ARG A 318 -14.24 26.73 -48.86
CA ARG A 318 -13.89 26.76 -50.29
C ARG A 318 -15.05 27.20 -51.16
N SER A 319 -16.25 26.67 -50.91
CA SER A 319 -17.47 27.07 -51.64
C SER A 319 -18.10 28.35 -51.06
N GLU A 320 -17.68 28.73 -49.85
CA GLU A 320 -18.13 29.92 -49.13
C GLU A 320 -19.66 29.98 -48.95
N SER A 321 -20.27 28.81 -48.72
CA SER A 321 -21.71 28.60 -48.61
C SER A 321 -22.05 27.77 -47.39
N ILE A 322 -23.29 27.87 -46.91
CA ILE A 322 -23.81 26.99 -45.87
C ILE A 322 -23.93 25.58 -46.44
N VAL A 323 -23.40 24.59 -45.73
CA VAL A 323 -23.48 23.16 -46.08
C VAL A 323 -24.34 22.35 -45.11
N CYS A 324 -24.53 22.85 -43.88
CA CYS A 324 -25.39 22.21 -42.87
C CYS A 324 -25.95 23.27 -41.89
N GLU A 325 -27.17 23.04 -41.41
CA GLU A 325 -27.74 23.75 -40.27
C GLU A 325 -28.24 22.72 -39.24
N LEU A 326 -27.90 22.92 -37.98
CA LEU A 326 -28.40 22.14 -36.85
C LEU A 326 -29.19 23.04 -35.91
N GLU A 327 -30.42 22.67 -35.58
CA GLU A 327 -31.27 23.43 -34.66
C GLU A 327 -31.24 22.81 -33.26
N LEU A 328 -30.88 23.62 -32.26
CA LEU A 328 -30.91 23.26 -30.84
C LEU A 328 -32.21 23.75 -30.18
N LEU A 329 -32.48 23.35 -28.94
CA LEU A 329 -33.71 23.74 -28.24
C LEU A 329 -33.61 25.14 -27.62
N GLY A 330 -32.39 25.59 -27.34
CA GLY A 330 -32.06 26.92 -26.81
C GLY A 330 -31.14 27.74 -27.72
N ARG A 331 -31.04 29.04 -27.43
CA ARG A 331 -30.11 29.95 -28.13
C ARG A 331 -28.68 29.47 -27.89
N VAL A 332 -27.85 29.39 -28.93
CA VAL A 332 -26.48 28.88 -28.80
C VAL A 332 -25.63 29.92 -28.07
N THR A 333 -24.98 29.54 -26.98
CA THR A 333 -24.15 30.45 -26.17
C THR A 333 -22.68 30.38 -26.57
N SER A 334 -22.18 29.16 -26.80
CA SER A 334 -20.79 28.92 -27.17
C SER A 334 -20.59 27.64 -27.95
N LEU A 335 -19.44 27.59 -28.63
CA LEU A 335 -18.97 26.46 -29.41
C LEU A 335 -17.49 26.21 -29.08
N ASP A 336 -17.11 24.93 -29.01
CA ASP A 336 -15.72 24.52 -28.87
C ASP A 336 -15.44 23.25 -29.69
N LEU A 337 -14.19 23.02 -30.07
CA LEU A 337 -13.76 21.82 -30.79
C LEU A 337 -12.84 21.00 -29.91
N ASN A 338 -12.99 19.67 -29.98
CA ASN A 338 -12.03 18.78 -29.36
C ASN A 338 -10.66 18.85 -30.08
N HIS A 339 -9.64 18.23 -29.49
CA HIS A 339 -8.26 18.33 -29.97
C HIS A 339 -8.07 17.90 -31.43
N ASP A 340 -8.75 16.82 -31.85
CA ASP A 340 -8.68 16.31 -33.23
C ASP A 340 -9.64 17.01 -34.20
N ARG A 341 -10.47 17.94 -33.70
CA ARG A 341 -11.47 18.70 -34.45
C ARG A 341 -12.48 17.80 -35.20
N THR A 342 -12.79 16.64 -34.64
CA THR A 342 -13.83 15.73 -35.16
C THR A 342 -15.16 15.90 -34.45
N GLU A 343 -15.16 16.55 -33.29
CA GLU A 343 -16.34 16.78 -32.47
C GLU A 343 -16.52 18.24 -32.10
N LEU A 344 -17.78 18.67 -32.15
CA LEU A 344 -18.21 20.01 -31.78
C LEU A 344 -18.94 19.97 -30.45
N LEU A 345 -18.42 20.69 -29.46
CA LEU A 345 -19.13 21.02 -28.24
C LEU A 345 -20.00 22.24 -28.48
N SER A 346 -21.24 22.16 -28.03
CA SER A 346 -22.17 23.29 -28.04
C SER A 346 -22.80 23.45 -26.67
N CYS A 347 -23.02 24.71 -26.28
CA CYS A 347 -23.81 25.06 -25.11
C CYS A 347 -24.98 25.94 -25.55
N SER A 348 -26.15 25.74 -24.95
CA SER A 348 -27.34 26.51 -25.29
C SER A 348 -28.18 26.90 -24.08
N ARG A 349 -29.03 27.92 -24.26
CA ARG A 349 -29.91 28.48 -23.21
C ARG A 349 -31.06 27.57 -22.75
N ASP A 350 -31.12 26.34 -23.26
CA ASP A 350 -31.88 25.23 -22.68
C ASP A 350 -31.12 24.55 -21.52
N ASP A 351 -29.97 25.12 -21.13
CA ASP A 351 -29.08 24.64 -20.08
C ASP A 351 -28.49 23.25 -20.37
N LEU A 352 -28.33 22.93 -21.66
CA LEU A 352 -27.71 21.70 -22.13
C LEU A 352 -26.36 21.97 -22.76
N VAL A 353 -25.43 21.06 -22.53
CA VAL A 353 -24.17 20.96 -23.26
C VAL A 353 -24.24 19.71 -24.14
N LYS A 354 -23.89 19.83 -25.42
CA LYS A 354 -24.00 18.72 -26.39
C LYS A 354 -22.71 18.56 -27.17
N ILE A 355 -22.32 17.30 -27.37
CA ILE A 355 -21.27 16.92 -28.32
C ILE A 355 -21.95 16.46 -29.60
N ILE A 356 -21.51 17.02 -30.73
CA ILE A 356 -21.98 16.73 -32.07
C ILE A 356 -20.80 16.14 -32.84
N ASP A 357 -20.98 14.95 -33.40
CA ASP A 357 -20.00 14.31 -34.29
C ASP A 357 -20.05 15.02 -35.65
N LEU A 358 -18.92 15.57 -36.10
CA LEU A 358 -18.86 16.40 -37.31
C LEU A 358 -18.93 15.58 -38.61
N ARG A 359 -18.70 14.28 -38.54
CA ARG A 359 -18.78 13.39 -39.71
C ARG A 359 -20.22 13.04 -40.03
N SER A 360 -21.04 12.83 -39.01
CA SER A 360 -22.46 12.45 -39.11
C SER A 360 -23.42 13.62 -38.91
N ASN A 361 -22.94 14.74 -38.38
CA ASN A 361 -23.74 15.90 -37.94
C ASN A 361 -24.84 15.51 -36.94
N ALA A 362 -24.58 14.48 -36.12
CA ALA A 362 -25.51 13.96 -35.14
C ALA A 362 -25.03 14.27 -33.71
N VAL A 363 -25.98 14.51 -32.81
CA VAL A 363 -25.69 14.64 -31.37
C VAL A 363 -25.22 13.28 -30.84
N ARG A 364 -23.97 13.21 -30.41
CA ARG A 364 -23.35 12.01 -29.82
C ARG A 364 -23.66 11.90 -28.33
N GLN A 365 -23.56 13.01 -27.60
CA GLN A 365 -23.74 13.04 -26.15
C GLN A 365 -24.43 14.34 -25.72
N THR A 366 -25.24 14.26 -24.67
CA THR A 366 -25.84 15.42 -24.01
C THR A 366 -25.51 15.38 -22.53
N PHE A 367 -25.11 16.52 -21.98
CA PHE A 367 -24.81 16.68 -20.57
C PHE A 367 -25.77 17.67 -19.94
N ASP A 368 -26.29 17.26 -18.80
CA ASP A 368 -27.09 18.07 -17.89
C ASP A 368 -26.65 17.75 -16.45
N ALA A 369 -27.05 18.61 -15.52
CA ALA A 369 -26.87 18.39 -14.11
C ALA A 369 -27.91 19.20 -13.33
N GLN A 370 -28.33 18.68 -12.18
CA GLN A 370 -29.15 19.47 -11.25
C GLN A 370 -28.36 20.71 -10.80
N GLY A 371 -28.95 21.89 -11.00
CA GLY A 371 -28.33 23.18 -10.68
C GLY A 371 -27.58 23.85 -11.83
N PHE A 372 -27.15 23.09 -12.85
CA PHE A 372 -26.48 23.72 -13.99
C PHE A 372 -27.46 24.58 -14.79
N LYS A 373 -27.14 25.87 -14.88
CA LYS A 373 -27.91 26.90 -15.59
C LYS A 373 -26.95 27.87 -16.27
N CYS A 374 -27.21 28.22 -17.53
CA CYS A 374 -26.42 29.22 -18.24
C CYS A 374 -26.68 30.61 -17.63
N GLY A 375 -25.64 31.24 -17.08
CA GLY A 375 -25.73 32.58 -16.49
C GLY A 375 -25.83 33.71 -17.50
N SER A 376 -25.43 33.47 -18.76
CA SER A 376 -25.37 34.49 -19.82
C SER A 376 -25.72 33.90 -21.19
N ASP A 377 -26.08 34.76 -22.14
CA ASP A 377 -26.19 34.40 -23.57
C ASP A 377 -24.82 34.09 -24.21
N PHE A 378 -23.73 34.26 -23.46
CA PHE A 378 -22.35 34.02 -23.91
C PHE A 378 -21.57 33.09 -22.97
N THR A 379 -22.25 32.28 -22.16
CA THR A 379 -21.59 31.26 -21.32
C THR A 379 -20.71 30.35 -22.20
N ARG A 380 -19.39 30.35 -21.97
CA ARG A 380 -18.41 29.56 -22.73
C ARG A 380 -18.08 28.24 -22.05
N VAL A 381 -18.17 27.16 -22.81
CA VAL A 381 -17.77 25.81 -22.42
C VAL A 381 -16.50 25.39 -23.15
N THR A 382 -15.78 24.39 -22.62
CA THR A 382 -14.51 23.92 -23.19
C THR A 382 -14.39 22.40 -23.07
N PHE A 383 -13.74 21.76 -24.03
CA PHE A 383 -13.19 20.42 -23.85
C PHE A 383 -11.95 20.45 -22.95
N SER A 384 -11.63 19.32 -22.33
CA SER A 384 -10.29 19.03 -21.85
C SER A 384 -9.34 18.77 -23.04
N PRO A 385 -8.02 18.94 -22.87
CA PRO A 385 -7.05 18.83 -23.97
C PRO A 385 -6.99 17.44 -24.59
N ASP A 386 -7.31 16.41 -23.80
CA ASP A 386 -7.38 15.02 -24.23
C ASP A 386 -8.77 14.61 -24.75
N GLY A 387 -9.77 15.51 -24.66
CA GLY A 387 -11.15 15.25 -25.05
C GLY A 387 -11.93 14.34 -24.09
N SER A 388 -11.36 13.93 -22.96
CA SER A 388 -12.00 13.02 -22.00
C SER A 388 -13.08 13.70 -21.15
N TYR A 389 -13.03 15.02 -21.02
CA TYR A 389 -13.92 15.81 -20.17
C TYR A 389 -14.42 17.06 -20.90
N VAL A 390 -15.54 17.58 -20.41
CA VAL A 390 -16.06 18.91 -20.78
C VAL A 390 -16.32 19.71 -19.52
N ALA A 391 -16.03 21.01 -19.57
CA ALA A 391 -16.21 21.91 -18.45
C ALA A 391 -17.15 23.08 -18.81
N ALA A 392 -18.09 23.39 -17.92
CA ALA A 392 -19.02 24.50 -18.06
C ALA A 392 -19.25 25.21 -16.72
N GLY A 393 -19.27 26.54 -16.75
CA GLY A 393 -19.63 27.36 -15.61
C GLY A 393 -21.12 27.67 -15.57
N SER A 394 -21.69 27.72 -14.37
CA SER A 394 -23.12 27.97 -14.15
C SER A 394 -23.43 29.39 -13.65
N ALA A 395 -24.71 29.72 -13.61
CA ALA A 395 -25.26 30.98 -13.14
C ALA A 395 -25.06 31.23 -11.63
N ASP A 396 -24.97 30.16 -10.84
CA ASP A 396 -24.75 30.19 -9.38
C ASP A 396 -23.27 30.17 -8.99
N GLY A 397 -22.35 30.26 -9.96
CA GLY A 397 -20.90 30.33 -9.68
C GLY A 397 -20.24 28.97 -9.50
N VAL A 398 -20.86 27.91 -9.99
CA VAL A 398 -20.36 26.54 -9.84
C VAL A 398 -19.74 26.07 -11.17
N LEU A 399 -18.56 25.47 -11.11
CA LEU A 399 -17.91 24.86 -12.26
C LEU A 399 -18.26 23.36 -12.32
N TYR A 400 -18.90 22.95 -13.40
CA TYR A 400 -19.30 21.57 -13.65
C TYR A 400 -18.35 20.91 -14.65
N ILE A 401 -17.95 19.66 -14.37
CA ILE A 401 -17.09 18.86 -15.21
C ILE A 401 -17.74 17.50 -15.44
N TRP A 402 -17.99 17.17 -16.70
CA TRP A 402 -18.57 15.89 -17.09
C TRP A 402 -17.55 15.04 -17.81
N ASN A 403 -17.62 13.73 -17.60
CA ASN A 403 -16.84 12.76 -18.32
C ASN A 403 -17.52 12.43 -19.68
N VAL A 404 -16.78 12.64 -20.78
CA VAL A 404 -17.31 12.51 -22.15
C VAL A 404 -17.75 11.10 -22.47
N LEU A 405 -16.98 10.10 -22.04
CA LEU A 405 -17.26 8.69 -22.32
C LEU A 405 -18.55 8.21 -21.64
N THR A 406 -18.71 8.53 -20.36
CA THR A 406 -19.84 8.05 -19.54
C THR A 406 -21.06 8.94 -19.62
N GLY A 407 -20.92 10.20 -20.04
CA GLY A 407 -21.99 11.21 -20.00
C GLY A 407 -22.31 11.72 -18.60
N LYS A 408 -21.61 11.24 -17.56
CA LYS A 408 -21.94 11.55 -16.17
C LYS A 408 -21.15 12.76 -15.67
N LEU A 409 -21.78 13.48 -14.74
CA LEU A 409 -21.12 14.51 -13.96
C LEU A 409 -20.03 13.86 -13.11
N ASP A 410 -18.79 14.33 -13.26
CA ASP A 410 -17.61 13.81 -12.57
C ASP A 410 -17.27 14.68 -11.34
N LYS A 411 -17.20 16.00 -11.54
CA LYS A 411 -16.86 16.97 -10.48
C LYS A 411 -17.75 18.21 -10.55
N THR A 412 -17.97 18.77 -9.37
CA THR A 412 -18.63 20.05 -9.15
C THR A 412 -17.75 20.89 -8.22
N LEU A 413 -17.37 22.09 -8.64
CA LEU A 413 -16.50 22.98 -7.89
C LEU A 413 -17.25 24.27 -7.56
N ASP A 414 -17.66 24.38 -6.30
CA ASP A 414 -18.59 25.40 -5.79
C ASP A 414 -17.91 26.50 -4.97
N LYS A 415 -16.65 26.31 -4.58
CA LYS A 415 -15.88 27.23 -3.73
C LYS A 415 -14.87 28.02 -4.54
N GLY A 416 -15.29 29.15 -5.10
CA GLY A 416 -14.38 30.08 -5.77
C GLY A 416 -15.06 31.32 -6.33
N HIS A 417 -16.27 31.16 -6.86
CA HIS A 417 -17.05 32.25 -7.45
C HIS A 417 -18.24 32.64 -6.58
N SER A 418 -18.66 33.88 -6.72
CA SER A 418 -19.80 34.49 -6.01
C SER A 418 -20.88 34.98 -6.97
N SER A 419 -20.65 34.81 -8.27
CA SER A 419 -21.52 35.21 -9.36
C SER A 419 -21.41 34.24 -10.54
N ALA A 420 -22.26 34.42 -11.55
CA ALA A 420 -22.28 33.59 -12.73
C ALA A 420 -20.90 33.49 -13.41
N ILE A 421 -20.47 32.25 -13.72
CA ILE A 421 -19.26 32.00 -14.51
C ILE A 421 -19.59 32.24 -15.98
N ASN A 422 -18.86 33.15 -16.61
CA ASN A 422 -19.06 33.52 -18.01
C ASN A 422 -18.24 32.65 -18.96
N SER A 423 -17.02 32.27 -18.58
CA SER A 423 -16.14 31.51 -19.45
C SER A 423 -15.22 30.59 -18.66
N VAL A 424 -14.91 29.45 -19.28
CA VAL A 424 -13.97 28.45 -18.78
C VAL A 424 -12.92 28.16 -19.84
N SER A 425 -11.69 27.86 -19.44
CA SER A 425 -10.63 27.40 -20.35
C SER A 425 -9.78 26.35 -19.65
N TRP A 426 -9.53 25.23 -20.34
CA TRP A 426 -8.59 24.20 -19.89
C TRP A 426 -7.19 24.52 -20.44
N SER A 427 -6.15 24.36 -19.62
CA SER A 427 -4.77 24.51 -20.08
C SER A 427 -4.42 23.35 -21.01
N PRO A 428 -3.74 23.59 -22.16
CA PRO A 428 -3.32 22.51 -23.07
C PRO A 428 -2.49 21.40 -22.41
N SER A 429 -1.78 21.71 -21.32
CA SER A 429 -1.06 20.73 -20.50
C SER A 429 -1.95 19.79 -19.68
N GLY A 430 -3.25 20.08 -19.57
CA GLY A 430 -4.21 19.39 -18.70
C GLY A 430 -4.11 19.77 -17.22
N ALA A 431 -3.03 20.44 -16.81
CA ALA A 431 -2.71 20.69 -15.40
C ALA A 431 -3.69 21.64 -14.68
N TYR A 432 -4.33 22.56 -15.42
CA TYR A 432 -5.16 23.59 -14.84
C TYR A 432 -6.43 23.84 -15.64
N VAL A 433 -7.47 24.27 -14.93
CA VAL A 433 -8.65 24.90 -15.54
C VAL A 433 -8.80 26.29 -14.95
N VAL A 434 -9.20 27.25 -15.77
CA VAL A 434 -9.58 28.58 -15.29
C VAL A 434 -11.04 28.83 -15.57
N SER A 435 -11.74 29.38 -14.59
CA SER A 435 -13.06 29.97 -14.77
C SER A 435 -13.04 31.44 -14.39
N VAL A 436 -13.85 32.24 -15.10
CA VAL A 436 -13.98 33.67 -14.85
C VAL A 436 -15.44 34.06 -14.69
N GLU A 437 -15.72 34.98 -13.76
CA GLU A 437 -17.08 35.35 -13.38
C GLU A 437 -17.47 36.78 -13.76
N LYS A 438 -18.77 37.03 -13.65
CA LYS A 438 -19.38 38.35 -13.84
C LYS A 438 -18.94 39.37 -12.78
N GLY A 439 -18.57 38.94 -11.58
CA GLY A 439 -18.17 39.82 -10.47
C GLY A 439 -16.90 40.62 -10.77
N SER A 440 -15.86 39.94 -11.27
CA SER A 440 -14.49 40.46 -11.55
C SER A 440 -13.43 39.36 -11.48
N LYS A 441 -13.73 38.23 -10.82
CA LYS A 441 -12.73 37.24 -10.43
C LYS A 441 -12.41 36.23 -11.51
N ALA A 442 -11.17 35.74 -11.46
CA ALA A 442 -10.71 34.54 -12.15
C ALA A 442 -10.23 33.54 -11.10
N VAL A 443 -10.61 32.27 -11.25
CA VAL A 443 -10.18 31.19 -10.36
C VAL A 443 -9.39 30.17 -11.18
N LEU A 444 -8.18 29.87 -10.72
CA LEU A 444 -7.33 28.80 -11.25
C LEU A 444 -7.55 27.54 -10.39
N TRP A 445 -8.01 26.48 -11.04
CA TRP A 445 -8.24 25.17 -10.45
C TRP A 445 -7.10 24.23 -10.85
N SER A 446 -6.59 23.47 -9.88
CA SER A 446 -5.60 22.41 -10.07
C SER A 446 -6.17 21.05 -9.67
N ASP A 447 -5.45 19.97 -10.00
CA ASP A 447 -5.78 18.59 -9.61
C ASP A 447 -7.15 18.12 -10.13
N MET A 448 -7.40 18.41 -11.42
CA MET A 448 -8.61 18.01 -12.15
C MET A 448 -8.60 16.55 -12.55
#